data_AF-J9FAE6-F1
#
_entry.id   AF-J9FAE6-F1
#
_cell.length_a   1.000
_cell.length_b   1.000
_cell.length_c   1.000
_cell.angle_alpha   90.00
_cell.angle_beta   90.00
_cell.angle_gamma   90.00
#
_symmetry.space_group_name_H-M   'P 1'
#
loop_
_entity.id
_entity.type
_entity.pdbx_description
1 polymer ?
#
loop_
_entity_poly.entity_id
_entity_poly.type
_entity_poly.pdbx_seq_one_letter_code
_entity_poly.pdbx_strand_id
1 'polypeptide(L)'
;LYDRDFLGLEWGTVILQKPTNLTAYCLLDRNYEYKLYDIVAKGYNPYSQFVPVNHKLLPDADFLPTTKKAVLTLMENSLGAGQDANGKESLFKCLPEKGVVAERYWENETTRIFLLPPHSNPLI
;
A
#
# COMPACT_ATOMS: atom_id res chain seq x y z
N LEU A 1 5.41 22.57 1.78
CA LEU A 1 4.23 22.27 0.96
C LEU A 1 4.45 20.85 0.45
N TYR A 2 3.82 19.85 1.06
CA TYR A 2 4.02 18.46 0.66
C TYR A 2 3.09 18.17 -0.53
N ASP A 3 3.68 17.89 -1.69
CA ASP A 3 2.97 17.85 -2.98
C ASP A 3 2.35 16.50 -3.33
N ARG A 4 2.47 15.46 -2.49
CA ARG A 4 2.00 14.11 -2.82
C ARG A 4 1.57 13.33 -1.57
N ASP A 5 0.30 12.95 -1.50
CA ASP A 5 -0.14 11.83 -0.65
C ASP A 5 0.16 10.53 -1.42
N PHE A 6 1.44 10.18 -1.56
CA PHE A 6 1.81 8.97 -2.29
C PHE A 6 1.93 7.79 -1.33
N LEU A 7 1.57 6.58 -1.77
CA LEU A 7 1.94 5.31 -1.17
C LEU A 7 2.74 4.56 -2.25
N GLY A 8 4.03 4.86 -2.34
CA GLY A 8 4.91 4.23 -3.32
C GLY A 8 6.35 4.72 -3.23
N LEU A 9 7.19 3.83 -2.73
CA LEU A 9 8.59 3.61 -3.11
C LEU A 9 9.20 4.64 -4.09
N GLU A 10 10.05 5.55 -3.57
CA GLU A 10 11.04 6.25 -4.40
C GLU A 10 12.15 5.26 -4.75
N TRP A 11 12.22 4.82 -6.01
CA TRP A 11 13.33 4.05 -6.54
C TRP A 11 13.79 4.71 -7.85
N GLY A 12 15.10 4.85 -8.02
CA GLY A 12 15.74 5.47 -9.20
C GLY A 12 15.39 4.79 -10.53
N THR A 13 15.99 5.28 -11.61
CA THR A 13 15.65 5.02 -13.04
C THR A 13 15.43 3.54 -13.40
N VAL A 14 14.22 3.03 -13.13
CA VAL A 14 13.68 1.81 -13.71
C VAL A 14 12.71 2.24 -14.81
N ILE A 15 13.03 1.89 -16.05
CA ILE A 15 12.13 2.05 -17.17
C ILE A 15 10.99 1.04 -16.97
N LEU A 16 9.81 1.53 -16.55
CA LEU A 16 8.55 0.79 -16.63
C LEU A 16 8.21 0.59 -18.11
N GLN A 17 8.81 -0.42 -18.75
CA GLN A 17 8.34 -0.88 -20.04
C GLN A 17 6.96 -1.49 -19.82
N LYS A 18 5.94 -0.88 -20.45
CA LYS A 18 4.57 -1.38 -20.68
C LYS A 18 4.13 -2.55 -19.77
N PRO A 19 3.24 -2.32 -18.79
CA PRO A 19 2.72 -3.39 -17.94
C PRO A 19 1.77 -4.28 -18.74
N THR A 20 2.32 -5.30 -19.40
CA THR A 20 1.56 -6.46 -19.90
C THR A 20 1.87 -7.74 -19.11
N ASN A 21 2.74 -7.68 -18.10
CA ASN A 21 3.03 -8.80 -17.18
C ASN A 21 2.52 -8.46 -15.77
N LEU A 22 1.56 -9.25 -15.30
CA LEU A 22 0.63 -8.93 -14.20
C LEU A 22 1.13 -9.23 -12.77
N THR A 23 2.39 -9.60 -12.57
CA THR A 23 2.99 -9.79 -11.24
C THR A 23 4.42 -9.28 -11.24
N ALA A 24 4.70 -8.27 -10.39
CA ALA A 24 6.05 -7.77 -10.16
C ALA A 24 6.55 -8.32 -8.83
N TYR A 25 7.76 -8.86 -8.81
CA TYR A 25 8.43 -9.24 -7.55
C TYR A 25 8.90 -7.98 -6.83
N CYS A 26 8.59 -7.87 -5.53
CA CYS A 26 9.15 -6.82 -4.69
C CYS A 26 10.63 -7.16 -4.42
N LEU A 27 11.56 -6.27 -4.76
CA LEU A 27 12.99 -6.52 -4.49
C LEU A 27 13.31 -6.62 -2.99
N LEU A 28 12.48 -5.96 -2.16
CA LEU A 28 12.60 -5.93 -0.71
C LEU A 28 11.93 -7.13 -0.02
N ASP A 29 11.04 -7.84 -0.73
CA ASP A 29 10.43 -9.08 -0.24
C ASP A 29 10.26 -10.08 -1.38
N ARG A 30 11.17 -11.07 -1.42
CA ARG A 30 11.18 -12.13 -2.43
C ARG A 30 10.32 -13.34 -2.05
N ASN A 31 9.74 -13.34 -0.86
CA ASN A 31 8.94 -14.46 -0.37
C ASN A 31 7.46 -14.33 -0.76
N TYR A 32 7.03 -13.13 -1.13
CA TYR A 32 5.66 -12.80 -1.48
C TYR A 32 5.58 -12.07 -2.82
N GLU A 33 4.46 -12.25 -3.50
CA GLU A 33 4.13 -11.50 -4.71
C GLU A 33 3.10 -10.43 -4.37
N TYR A 34 3.24 -9.28 -5.01
CA TYR A 34 2.37 -8.14 -4.78
C TYR A 34 1.90 -7.56 -6.10
N LYS A 35 0.67 -7.08 -6.10
CA LYS A 35 0.09 -6.33 -7.20
C LYS A 35 0.07 -4.86 -6.82
N LEU A 36 0.74 -4.05 -7.65
CA LEU A 36 0.62 -2.61 -7.62
C LEU A 36 -0.43 -2.21 -8.68
N TYR A 37 -1.44 -1.46 -8.26
CA TYR A 37 -2.43 -0.91 -9.17
C TYR A 37 -1.92 0.37 -9.81
N ASP A 38 -2.45 0.70 -10.99
CA ASP A 38 -2.18 1.98 -11.64
C ASP A 38 -2.49 3.14 -10.70
N ILE A 39 -1.73 4.21 -10.84
CA ILE A 39 -1.98 5.45 -10.11
C ILE A 39 -3.27 6.06 -10.66
N VAL A 40 -4.22 6.29 -9.77
CA VAL A 40 -5.48 6.98 -10.05
C VAL A 40 -5.56 8.26 -9.24
N ALA A 41 -6.44 9.18 -9.61
CA ALA A 41 -6.64 10.42 -8.88
C ALA A 41 -8.08 10.54 -8.40
N LYS A 42 -8.27 10.97 -7.15
CA LYS A 42 -9.57 11.44 -6.64
C LYS A 42 -9.50 12.96 -6.50
N GLY A 43 -10.19 13.66 -7.39
CA GLY A 43 -9.93 15.08 -7.62
C GLY A 43 -8.50 15.27 -8.13
N TYR A 44 -7.70 16.09 -7.44
CA TYR A 44 -6.29 16.34 -7.77
C TYR A 44 -5.29 15.52 -6.93
N ASN A 45 -5.76 14.57 -6.13
CA ASN A 45 -4.90 13.81 -5.21
C ASN A 45 -4.63 12.42 -5.80
N PRO A 46 -3.40 12.15 -6.29
CA PRO A 46 -3.03 10.85 -6.83
C PRO A 46 -2.85 9.82 -5.71
N TYR A 47 -3.22 8.58 -5.96
CA TYR A 47 -2.97 7.44 -5.06
C TYR A 47 -2.85 6.14 -5.86
N SER A 48 -2.25 5.13 -5.25
CA SER A 48 -2.18 3.76 -5.76
C SER A 48 -2.42 2.77 -4.62
N GLN A 49 -2.75 1.54 -4.98
CA GLN A 49 -2.92 0.44 -4.05
C GLN A 49 -1.86 -0.62 -4.28
N PHE A 50 -1.32 -1.11 -3.17
CA PHE A 50 -0.39 -2.22 -3.12
C PHE A 50 -1.04 -3.35 -2.34
N VAL A 51 -1.28 -4.50 -2.99
CA VAL A 51 -1.96 -5.64 -2.37
C VAL A 51 -1.13 -6.92 -2.49
N PRO A 52 -1.06 -7.74 -1.44
CA PRO A 52 -0.44 -9.06 -1.53
C PRO A 52 -1.30 -10.00 -2.40
N VAL A 53 -0.64 -10.88 -3.16
CA VAL A 53 -1.28 -11.86 -4.05
C VAL A 53 -1.11 -13.28 -3.49
N ASN A 54 -2.20 -14.06 -3.48
CA ASN A 54 -2.20 -15.44 -3.01
C ASN A 54 -1.66 -16.44 -4.06
N HIS A 55 -0.44 -16.22 -4.56
CA HIS A 55 0.18 -17.10 -5.56
C HIS A 55 0.46 -18.52 -5.02
N LYS A 56 0.60 -18.67 -3.69
CA LYS A 56 0.82 -19.96 -3.01
C LYS A 56 -0.46 -20.74 -2.73
N LEU A 57 -1.63 -20.19 -3.11
CA LEU A 57 -2.95 -20.80 -2.90
C LEU A 57 -3.21 -21.20 -1.43
N LEU A 58 -2.82 -20.32 -0.50
CA LEU A 58 -3.09 -20.50 0.93
C LEU A 58 -4.60 -20.43 1.20
N PRO A 59 -5.14 -21.17 2.19
CA PRO A 59 -6.50 -20.97 2.67
C PRO A 59 -6.71 -19.54 3.16
N ASP A 60 -7.93 -18.98 3.03
CA ASP A 60 -8.23 -17.60 3.45
C ASP A 60 -7.88 -17.33 4.93
N ALA A 61 -8.12 -18.31 5.80
CA ALA A 61 -7.80 -18.25 7.22
C ALA A 61 -6.30 -18.03 7.49
N ASP A 62 -5.43 -18.54 6.61
CA ASP A 62 -3.98 -18.43 6.71
C ASP A 62 -3.44 -17.27 5.86
N PHE A 63 -4.09 -16.96 4.73
CA PHE A 63 -3.65 -15.96 3.78
C PHE A 63 -3.65 -14.55 4.40
N LEU A 64 -4.75 -14.13 5.02
CA LEU A 64 -4.88 -12.80 5.60
C LEU A 64 -3.85 -12.52 6.71
N PRO A 65 -3.69 -13.35 7.77
CA PRO A 65 -2.70 -13.08 8.80
C PRO A 65 -1.26 -13.17 8.27
N THR A 66 -0.98 -14.12 7.37
CA THR A 66 0.36 -14.27 6.78
C THR A 66 0.76 -13.05 5.96
N THR A 67 -0.14 -12.56 5.10
CA THR A 67 0.16 -11.43 4.23
C THR A 67 0.16 -10.10 4.97
N LYS A 68 -0.70 -9.93 5.99
CA LYS A 68 -0.63 -8.78 6.89
C LYS A 68 0.74 -8.71 7.58
N LYS A 69 1.23 -9.83 8.10
CA LYS A 69 2.58 -9.90 8.68
C LYS A 69 3.67 -9.55 7.66
N ALA A 70 3.57 -10.09 6.44
CA ALA A 70 4.52 -9.79 5.37
C ALA A 70 4.57 -8.29 5.03
N VAL A 71 3.41 -7.64 4.84
CA VAL A 71 3.33 -6.20 4.58
C VAL A 71 3.91 -5.41 5.74
N LEU A 72 3.54 -5.72 6.99
CA LEU A 72 4.10 -5.02 8.16
C LEU A 72 5.63 -5.11 8.21
N THR A 73 6.20 -6.31 8.01
CA THR A 73 7.65 -6.50 7.99
C THR A 73 8.31 -5.75 6.83
N LEU A 74 7.72 -5.78 5.63
CA LEU A 74 8.21 -5.03 4.48
C LEU A 74 8.25 -3.52 4.77
N MET A 75 7.15 -2.97 5.31
CA MET A 75 7.05 -1.55 5.63
C MET A 75 8.02 -1.16 6.75
N GLU A 76 8.15 -1.99 7.78
CA GLU A 76 9.09 -1.75 8.89
C GLU A 76 10.54 -1.74 8.42
N ASN A 77 10.94 -2.69 7.57
CA ASN A 77 12.28 -2.73 7.00
C ASN A 77 12.58 -1.54 6.07
N SER A 78 11.54 -0.96 5.46
CA SER A 78 11.68 0.10 4.45
C SER A 78 11.59 1.51 5.03
N LEU A 79 10.70 1.71 5.99
CA LEU A 79 10.28 3.02 6.52
C LEU A 79 10.32 3.09 8.05
N GLY A 80 10.69 2.00 8.72
CA GLY A 80 10.64 1.90 10.18
C GLY A 80 9.26 1.54 10.73
N ALA A 81 9.16 1.48 12.05
CA ALA A 81 7.95 1.10 12.75
C ALA A 81 6.77 2.03 12.42
N GLY A 82 5.64 1.45 12.05
CA GLY A 82 4.42 2.19 11.73
C GLY A 82 3.75 2.80 12.96
N GLN A 83 3.26 4.02 12.82
CA GLN A 83 2.48 4.72 13.83
C GLN A 83 1.04 4.16 13.91
N ASP A 84 0.35 4.45 15.01
CA ASP A 84 -1.10 4.29 15.08
C ASP A 84 -1.76 5.25 14.07
N ALA A 85 -2.72 4.72 13.30
CA ALA A 85 -3.41 5.46 12.26
C ALA A 85 -4.65 6.23 12.76
N ASN A 86 -5.08 6.02 14.01
CA ASN A 86 -6.27 6.65 14.56
C ASN A 86 -6.23 8.19 14.42
N GLY A 87 -7.19 8.75 13.67
CA GLY A 87 -7.34 10.19 13.43
C GLY A 87 -6.47 10.75 12.32
N LYS A 88 -5.66 9.91 11.66
CA LYS A 88 -4.80 10.32 10.55
C LYS A 88 -5.53 10.31 9.21
N GLU A 89 -6.75 9.75 9.14
CA GLU A 89 -7.50 9.55 7.89
C GLU A 89 -7.74 10.87 7.15
N SER A 90 -7.93 11.95 7.89
CA SER A 90 -8.07 13.31 7.37
C SER A 90 -6.86 13.81 6.55
N LEU A 91 -5.69 13.19 6.72
CA LEU A 91 -4.48 13.51 5.97
C LEU A 91 -4.51 13.00 4.54
N PHE A 92 -5.44 12.08 4.20
CA PHE A 92 -5.52 11.44 2.89
C PHE A 92 -6.78 11.89 2.16
N LYS A 93 -6.62 12.85 1.27
CA LYS A 93 -7.74 13.42 0.49
C LYS A 93 -8.33 12.46 -0.55
N CYS A 94 -7.65 11.33 -0.80
CA CYS A 94 -8.12 10.28 -1.71
C CYS A 94 -9.12 9.31 -1.06
N LEU A 95 -9.24 9.29 0.27
CA LEU A 95 -10.18 8.40 0.95
C LEU A 95 -11.64 8.88 0.81
N PRO A 96 -12.63 7.98 0.90
CA PRO A 96 -14.01 8.37 1.14
C PRO A 96 -14.16 9.03 2.53
N GLU A 97 -15.16 9.90 2.69
CA GLU A 97 -15.38 10.66 3.93
C GLU A 97 -15.72 9.77 5.15
N LYS A 98 -16.22 8.54 4.91
CA LYS A 98 -16.61 7.59 5.94
C LYS A 98 -16.24 6.17 5.52
N GLY A 99 -16.06 5.29 6.51
CA GLY A 99 -15.96 3.84 6.31
C GLY A 99 -14.54 3.29 6.13
N VAL A 100 -13.52 4.15 6.08
CA VAL A 100 -12.12 3.71 6.11
C VAL A 100 -11.60 3.83 7.53
N VAL A 101 -11.14 2.71 8.07
CA VAL A 101 -10.43 2.65 9.34
C VAL A 101 -9.06 2.06 9.03
N ALA A 102 -8.02 2.88 9.12
CA ALA A 102 -6.66 2.42 8.89
C ALA A 102 -6.09 1.81 10.17
N GLU A 103 -5.23 0.81 10.04
CA GLU A 103 -4.59 0.15 11.19
C GLU A 103 -3.23 0.76 11.53
N ARG A 104 -2.47 1.16 10.50
CA ARG A 104 -1.11 1.70 10.64
C ARG A 104 -0.85 2.82 9.65
N TYR A 105 -0.04 3.77 10.09
CA TYR A 105 0.36 4.94 9.33
C TYR A 105 1.88 5.02 9.21
N TRP A 106 2.37 5.36 8.01
CA TRP A 106 3.75 5.78 7.79
C TRP A 106 3.77 7.07 6.97
N GLU A 107 4.81 7.86 7.18
CA GLU A 107 5.07 9.07 6.41
C GLU A 107 6.57 9.27 6.28
N ASN A 108 7.00 9.69 5.09
CA ASN A 108 8.33 10.23 4.85
C ASN A 108 8.19 11.58 4.12
N GLU A 109 9.31 12.13 3.65
CA GLU A 109 9.33 13.45 3.02
C GLU A 109 8.40 13.60 1.79
N THR A 110 8.06 12.50 1.11
CA THR A 110 7.35 12.51 -0.17
C THR A 110 6.03 11.73 -0.18
N THR A 111 5.78 10.91 0.85
CA THR A 111 4.88 9.74 0.74
C THR A 111 4.19 9.50 2.09
N ARG A 112 2.85 9.39 2.08
CA ARG A 112 2.00 8.98 3.21
C ARG A 112 1.34 7.65 2.92
N ILE A 113 1.34 6.77 3.90
CA ILE A 113 0.97 5.37 3.72
C ILE A 113 -0.01 4.93 4.81
N PHE A 114 -1.07 4.25 4.39
CA PHE A 114 -1.92 3.47 5.30
C PHE A 114 -1.85 1.97 5.03
N LEU A 115 -1.88 1.21 6.12
CA LEU A 115 -2.33 -0.17 6.08
C LEU A 115 -3.83 -0.19 6.35
N LEU A 116 -4.59 -0.71 5.39
CA LEU A 116 -6.04 -0.90 5.51
C LEU A 116 -6.36 -2.37 5.83
N PRO A 117 -7.43 -2.64 6.61
CA PRO A 117 -7.93 -3.99 6.79
C PRO A 117 -8.45 -4.57 5.45
N PRO A 118 -8.48 -5.91 5.30
CA PRO A 118 -8.88 -6.56 4.04
C PRO A 118 -10.27 -6.20 3.52
N HIS A 119 -11.18 -5.81 4.41
CA HIS A 119 -12.57 -5.45 4.06
C HIS A 119 -12.77 -3.94 3.83
N SER A 120 -11.72 -3.13 4.03
CA SER A 120 -11.75 -1.69 3.81
C SER A 120 -11.29 -1.42 2.38
N ASN A 121 -12.12 -1.71 1.38
CA ASN A 121 -11.84 -1.28 0.02
C ASN A 121 -12.23 0.21 -0.12
N PRO A 122 -11.28 1.14 -0.27
CA PRO A 122 -11.61 2.56 -0.37
C PRO A 122 -12.19 2.96 -1.74
N LEU A 123 -12.35 1.99 -2.66
CA LEU A 123 -12.82 2.19 -4.05
C LEU A 123 -14.30 1.85 -4.27
N ILE A 124 -15.03 1.49 -3.21
CA ILE A 124 -16.48 1.23 -3.25
C ILE A 124 -17.17 2.19 -2.27
#